data_AF-A0A935YDM3-F1
#
_entry.id   AF-A0A935YDM3-F1
#
_cell.length_a   1.000
_cell.length_b   1.000
_cell.length_c   1.000
_cell.angle_alpha   90.00
_cell.angle_beta   90.00
_cell.angle_gamma   90.00
#
_symmetry.space_group_name_H-M   'P 1'
#
loop_
_entity.id
_entity.type
_entity.pdbx_description
1 polymer ?
#
loop_
_entity_poly.entity_id
_entity_poly.type
_entity_poly.pdbx_seq_one_letter_code
_entity_poly.pdbx_strand_id
1 'polypeptide(L)'
;MSEGDIISAPCRRCVGPTRHQILAVTQVDETEEYNGTVHVVVRATYRMIQCRGCETVTLMEHEQYGSCGGDGETYYYPAPPVRRVPDWHVRLTAFDGGMRALLVEVYSAMRADNRRLALMGVRGVVDLLLSDKVAGSGGFKARLDRLEGDGHISHANGLVLNAVLEAGHAAAHRGYQPSVADLGLVLDIVENVLQSVYVLGADGAVLGKAVPRRVE
;
A
#
# COMPACT_ATOMS: atom_id res chain seq x y z
N MET A 1 10.11 -29.75 -2.96
CA MET A 1 9.77 -29.08 -1.69
C MET A 1 8.57 -29.77 -1.11
N SER A 2 8.67 -30.21 0.13
CA SER A 2 7.68 -30.97 0.88
C SER A 2 7.20 -30.21 2.12
N GLU A 3 6.14 -30.70 2.76
CA GLU A 3 5.70 -30.20 4.06
C GLU A 3 6.86 -30.16 5.07
N GLY A 4 6.94 -29.09 5.85
CA GLY A 4 8.02 -28.85 6.81
C GLY A 4 9.22 -28.10 6.25
N ASP A 5 9.40 -28.01 4.93
CA ASP A 5 10.51 -27.26 4.33
C ASP A 5 10.41 -25.76 4.63
N ILE A 6 11.57 -25.11 4.69
CA ILE A 6 11.67 -23.66 4.88
C ILE A 6 12.05 -23.01 3.55
N ILE A 7 11.28 -21.99 3.16
CA ILE A 7 11.53 -21.19 1.96
C ILE A 7 11.62 -19.70 2.26
N SER A 8 12.22 -18.96 1.33
CA SER A 8 12.16 -17.49 1.31
C SER A 8 10.97 -17.05 0.47
N ALA A 9 10.03 -16.30 1.07
CA ALA A 9 8.84 -15.81 0.42
C ALA A 9 8.41 -14.46 1.02
N PRO A 10 7.72 -13.59 0.26
CA PRO A 10 7.24 -12.32 0.77
C PRO A 10 6.13 -12.52 1.82
N CYS A 11 6.20 -11.76 2.90
CA CYS A 11 5.21 -11.82 3.97
C CYS A 11 4.20 -10.67 3.88
N ARG A 12 2.91 -11.00 3.98
CA ARG A 12 1.82 -10.01 3.95
C ARG A 12 1.74 -9.06 5.15
N ARG A 13 2.48 -9.34 6.22
CA ARG A 13 2.47 -8.55 7.45
C ARG A 13 3.83 -7.93 7.77
N CYS A 14 4.92 -8.68 7.61
CA CYS A 14 6.27 -8.15 7.79
C CYS A 14 6.71 -7.22 6.67
N VAL A 15 6.12 -7.37 5.47
CA VAL A 15 6.54 -6.71 4.21
C VAL A 15 7.93 -7.19 3.75
N GLY A 16 8.04 -7.57 2.48
CA GLY A 16 9.30 -8.09 1.92
C GLY A 16 9.57 -9.57 2.23
N PRO A 17 10.74 -10.10 1.77
CA PRO A 17 11.08 -11.52 1.86
C PRO A 17 11.39 -11.93 3.30
N THR A 18 10.74 -13.00 3.76
CA THR A 18 10.98 -13.60 5.08
C THR A 18 11.07 -15.13 4.96
N ARG A 19 11.43 -15.81 6.06
CA ARG A 19 11.44 -17.28 6.10
C ARG A 19 10.04 -17.79 6.39
N HIS A 20 9.54 -18.69 5.55
CA HIS A 20 8.26 -19.34 5.69
C HIS A 20 8.44 -20.86 5.80
N GLN A 21 7.62 -21.50 6.63
CA GLN A 21 7.48 -22.95 6.69
C GLN A 21 6.33 -23.39 5.79
N ILE A 22 6.50 -24.47 5.04
CA ILE A 22 5.42 -25.07 4.26
C ILE A 22 4.56 -25.94 5.17
N LEU A 23 3.27 -25.60 5.27
CA LEU A 23 2.28 -26.32 6.06
C LEU A 23 1.57 -27.42 5.27
N ALA A 24 1.30 -27.17 3.98
CA ALA A 24 0.63 -28.12 3.09
C ALA A 24 1.03 -27.87 1.64
N VAL A 25 1.02 -28.92 0.82
CA VAL A 25 1.28 -28.85 -0.63
C VAL A 25 0.21 -29.63 -1.40
N THR A 26 -0.35 -29.01 -2.43
CA THR A 26 -1.27 -29.65 -3.38
C THR A 26 -0.81 -29.34 -4.79
N GLN A 27 -0.86 -30.33 -5.67
CA GLN A 27 -0.54 -30.16 -7.08
C GLN A 27 -1.77 -30.46 -7.93
N VAL A 28 -2.02 -29.61 -8.91
CA VAL A 28 -3.09 -29.76 -9.91
C VAL A 28 -2.44 -29.67 -11.28
N ASP A 29 -2.64 -30.69 -12.10
CA ASP A 29 -2.16 -30.74 -13.47
C ASP A 29 -3.36 -30.47 -14.40
N GLU A 30 -3.26 -29.45 -15.24
CA GLU A 30 -4.19 -29.22 -16.34
C GLU A 30 -3.68 -29.95 -17.59
N THR A 31 -4.55 -30.78 -18.17
CA THR A 31 -4.18 -31.65 -19.27
C THR A 31 -5.05 -31.43 -20.49
N GLU A 32 -4.45 -31.45 -21.68
CA GLU A 32 -5.15 -31.47 -22.96
C GLU A 32 -4.82 -32.75 -23.74
N GLU A 33 -5.79 -33.28 -24.47
CA GLU A 33 -5.60 -34.44 -25.34
C GLU A 33 -5.37 -33.98 -26.79
N TYR A 34 -4.28 -34.41 -27.39
CA TYR A 34 -3.96 -34.17 -28.80
C TYR A 34 -3.47 -35.45 -29.46
N ASN A 35 -4.09 -35.85 -30.57
CA ASN A 35 -3.78 -37.09 -31.30
C ASN A 35 -3.75 -38.36 -30.40
N GLY A 36 -4.66 -38.46 -29.43
CA GLY A 36 -4.73 -39.61 -28.51
C GLY A 36 -3.62 -39.66 -27.45
N THR A 37 -2.84 -38.58 -27.31
CA THR A 37 -1.83 -38.41 -26.27
C THR A 37 -2.27 -37.31 -25.31
N VAL A 38 -2.22 -37.59 -24.00
CA VAL A 38 -2.51 -36.60 -22.96
C VAL A 38 -1.24 -35.80 -22.69
N HIS A 39 -1.33 -34.49 -22.86
CA HIS A 39 -0.27 -33.53 -22.60
C HIS A 39 -0.62 -32.69 -21.37
N VAL A 40 0.30 -32.58 -20.41
CA VAL A 40 0.17 -31.59 -19.33
C VAL A 40 0.49 -30.21 -19.92
N VAL A 41 -0.49 -29.32 -19.90
CA VAL A 41 -0.38 -27.96 -20.43
C VAL A 41 0.08 -27.01 -19.34
N VAL A 42 -0.48 -27.16 -18.13
CA VAL A 42 -0.09 -26.38 -16.95
C VAL A 42 0.02 -27.31 -15.75
N ARG A 43 1.06 -27.11 -14.95
CA ARG A 43 1.20 -27.72 -13.63
C ARG A 43 1.18 -26.64 -12.56
N ALA A 44 0.09 -26.56 -11.81
CA ALA A 44 -0.07 -25.63 -10.70
C ALA A 44 0.27 -26.31 -9.37
N THR A 45 1.27 -25.78 -8.65
CA THR A 45 1.60 -26.24 -7.30
C THR A 45 1.18 -25.21 -6.26
N TYR A 46 0.17 -25.55 -5.47
CA TYR A 46 -0.30 -24.76 -4.34
C TYR A 46 0.46 -25.14 -3.07
N ARG A 47 0.89 -24.12 -2.34
CA ARG A 47 1.62 -24.26 -1.08
C ARG A 47 1.01 -23.34 -0.04
N MET A 48 0.55 -23.89 1.07
CA MET A 48 0.17 -23.11 2.24
C MET A 48 1.42 -22.84 3.06
N ILE A 49 1.82 -21.57 3.18
CA ILE A 49 3.09 -21.18 3.79
C ILE A 49 2.85 -20.28 5.01
N GLN A 50 3.58 -20.51 6.10
CA GLN A 50 3.48 -19.75 7.33
C GLN A 50 4.76 -18.96 7.60
N CYS A 51 4.65 -17.65 7.78
CA CYS A 51 5.78 -16.80 8.14
C CYS A 51 6.31 -17.17 9.53
N ARG A 52 7.62 -17.40 9.66
CA ARG A 52 8.26 -17.75 10.95
C ARG A 52 8.50 -16.55 11.88
N GLY A 53 8.15 -15.34 11.46
CA GLY A 53 8.27 -14.12 12.27
C GLY A 53 6.94 -13.66 12.86
N CYS A 54 5.90 -13.54 12.03
CA CYS A 54 4.58 -13.04 12.43
C CYS A 54 3.46 -14.09 12.35
N GLU A 55 3.82 -15.35 12.10
CA GLU A 55 2.92 -16.52 12.06
C GLU A 55 1.79 -16.44 11.02
N THR A 56 1.81 -15.43 10.16
CA THR A 56 0.78 -15.21 9.15
C THR A 56 0.88 -16.27 8.05
N VAL A 57 -0.27 -16.86 7.71
CA VAL A 57 -0.41 -17.86 6.65
C VAL A 57 -0.79 -17.19 5.34
N THR A 58 -0.17 -17.63 4.25
CA THR A 58 -0.39 -17.18 2.87
C THR A 58 -0.49 -18.40 1.96
N LEU A 59 -1.33 -18.33 0.93
CA LEU A 59 -1.34 -19.31 -0.16
C LEU A 59 -0.36 -18.84 -1.24
N MET A 60 0.60 -19.68 -1.59
CA MET A 60 1.52 -19.51 -2.72
C MET A 60 1.09 -20.48 -3.81
N GLU A 61 1.03 -20.00 -5.05
CA GLU A 61 0.81 -20.79 -6.24
C GLU A 61 2.04 -20.67 -7.13
N HIS A 62 2.49 -21.79 -7.68
CA HIS A 62 3.56 -21.81 -8.67
C HIS A 62 3.08 -22.57 -9.90
N GLU A 63 2.94 -21.87 -11.02
CA GLU A 63 2.49 -22.43 -12.29
C GLU A 63 3.68 -22.70 -13.20
N GLN A 64 3.72 -23.88 -13.81
CA GLN A 64 4.68 -24.25 -14.83
C GLN A 64 3.95 -24.58 -16.13
N TYR A 65 4.36 -23.93 -17.21
CA TYR A 65 3.76 -24.11 -18.53
C TYR A 65 4.54 -25.15 -19.34
N GLY A 66 3.81 -26.11 -19.90
CA GLY A 66 4.35 -27.20 -20.71
C GLY A 66 5.12 -28.27 -19.94
N SER A 67 5.48 -29.35 -20.63
CA SER A 67 6.13 -30.54 -20.05
C SER A 67 7.65 -30.42 -19.91
N CYS A 68 8.25 -29.37 -20.45
CA CYS A 68 9.70 -29.19 -20.60
C CYS A 68 10.37 -28.28 -19.55
N GLY A 69 9.65 -27.90 -18.49
CA GLY A 69 10.25 -27.25 -17.31
C GLY A 69 10.74 -25.83 -17.54
N GLY A 70 9.96 -25.01 -18.27
CA GLY A 70 10.22 -23.57 -18.38
C GLY A 70 10.11 -22.84 -17.04
N ASP A 71 10.60 -21.60 -17.00
CA ASP A 71 10.47 -20.72 -15.83
C ASP A 71 8.98 -20.55 -15.48
N GLY A 72 8.60 -21.00 -14.28
CA GLY A 72 7.23 -20.91 -13.80
C GLY A 72 6.91 -19.56 -13.16
N GLU A 73 5.65 -19.13 -13.24
CA GLU A 73 5.18 -17.94 -12.53
C GLU A 73 4.77 -18.26 -11.10
N THR A 74 4.96 -17.32 -10.17
CA THR A 74 4.61 -17.51 -8.77
C THR A 74 3.66 -16.42 -8.30
N TYR A 75 2.50 -16.83 -7.82
CA TYR A 75 1.45 -15.97 -7.30
C TYR A 75 1.30 -16.16 -5.79
N TYR A 76 0.79 -15.13 -5.12
CA TYR A 76 0.49 -15.16 -3.70
C TYR A 76 -0.91 -14.63 -3.46
N TYR A 77 -1.63 -15.27 -2.55
CA TYR A 77 -2.99 -14.90 -2.20
C TYR A 77 -3.10 -14.66 -0.68
N PRO A 78 -3.42 -13.42 -0.28
CA PRO A 78 -3.47 -12.20 -1.10
C PRO A 78 -2.09 -11.79 -1.63
N ALA A 79 -2.06 -10.95 -2.66
CA ALA A 79 -0.82 -10.40 -3.22
C ALA A 79 0.04 -9.74 -2.12
N PRO A 80 1.37 -9.87 -2.19
CA PRO A 80 2.24 -9.38 -1.14
C PRO A 80 2.23 -7.84 -1.13
N PRO A 81 2.15 -7.20 0.04
CA PRO A 81 2.22 -5.76 0.13
C PRO A 81 3.61 -5.28 -0.26
N VAL A 82 3.65 -4.25 -1.08
CA VAL A 82 4.88 -3.50 -1.43
C VAL A 82 5.23 -2.46 -0.37
N ARG A 83 4.26 -2.09 0.49
CA ARG A 83 4.37 -1.04 1.51
C ARG A 83 3.58 -1.39 2.75
N ARG A 84 4.09 -1.02 3.93
CA ARG A 84 3.37 -1.16 5.21
C ARG A 84 2.44 0.04 5.41
N VAL A 85 1.23 -0.21 5.92
CA VAL A 85 0.38 0.88 6.41
C VAL A 85 1.06 1.51 7.64
N PRO A 86 1.27 2.83 7.69
CA PRO A 86 1.92 3.49 8.82
C PRO A 86 1.16 3.27 10.12
N ASP A 87 1.86 2.94 11.21
CA ASP A 87 1.21 2.61 12.49
C ASP A 87 0.38 3.77 13.05
N TRP A 88 0.76 5.01 12.75
CA TRP A 88 0.05 6.20 13.21
C TRP A 88 -1.29 6.43 12.50
N HIS A 89 -1.62 5.72 11.42
CA HIS A 89 -2.89 5.90 10.68
C HIS A 89 -4.11 5.72 11.58
N VAL A 90 -4.00 4.92 12.65
CA VAL A 90 -5.07 4.70 13.64
C VAL A 90 -5.51 5.98 14.35
N ARG A 91 -4.65 7.01 14.37
CA ARG A 91 -4.91 8.32 14.98
C ARG A 91 -5.62 9.30 14.04
N LEU A 92 -5.87 8.94 12.79
CA LEU A 92 -6.65 9.77 11.86
C LEU A 92 -8.15 9.65 12.18
N THR A 93 -8.63 10.49 13.09
CA THR A 93 -10.03 10.47 13.55
C THR A 93 -10.96 11.42 12.79
N ALA A 94 -10.43 12.24 11.87
CA ALA A 94 -11.23 13.16 11.05
C ALA A 94 -12.36 12.44 10.30
N PHE A 95 -13.51 13.09 10.20
CA PHE A 95 -14.74 12.55 9.58
C PHE A 95 -15.18 11.21 10.18
N ASP A 96 -15.20 11.07 11.51
CA ASP A 96 -15.54 9.82 12.21
C ASP A 96 -14.68 8.62 11.73
N GLY A 97 -13.41 8.88 11.46
CA GLY A 97 -12.47 7.87 10.93
C GLY A 97 -12.60 7.59 9.43
N GLY A 98 -13.44 8.33 8.69
CA GLY A 98 -13.56 8.19 7.24
C GLY A 98 -12.25 8.42 6.49
N MET A 99 -11.41 9.37 6.95
CA MET A 99 -10.08 9.58 6.38
C MET A 99 -9.17 8.35 6.55
N ARG A 100 -9.20 7.71 7.74
CA ARG A 100 -8.46 6.48 8.01
C ARG A 100 -8.94 5.34 7.11
N ALA A 101 -10.25 5.18 6.97
CA ALA A 101 -10.84 4.14 6.13
C ALA A 101 -10.38 4.29 4.67
N LEU A 102 -10.49 5.51 4.12
CA LEU A 102 -10.06 5.79 2.74
C LEU A 102 -8.55 5.55 2.55
N LEU A 103 -7.72 5.95 3.52
CA LEU A 103 -6.28 5.66 3.45
C LEU A 103 -6.01 4.15 3.42
N VAL A 104 -6.72 3.35 4.21
CA VAL A 104 -6.60 1.87 4.19
C VAL A 104 -7.05 1.28 2.85
N GLU A 105 -8.10 1.84 2.24
CA GLU A 105 -8.54 1.45 0.90
C GLU A 105 -7.47 1.75 -0.17
N VAL A 106 -6.76 2.88 -0.05
CA VAL A 106 -5.61 3.20 -0.93
C VAL A 106 -4.54 2.12 -0.86
N TYR A 107 -4.13 1.66 0.33
CA TYR A 107 -3.16 0.57 0.45
C TYR A 107 -3.69 -0.75 -0.09
N SER A 108 -4.99 -0.99 0.04
CA SER A 108 -5.63 -2.19 -0.51
C SER A 108 -5.60 -2.17 -2.04
N ALA A 109 -5.89 -1.03 -2.66
CA ALA A 109 -5.75 -0.81 -4.10
C ALA A 109 -4.30 -0.97 -4.56
N MET A 110 -3.33 -0.44 -3.80
CA MET A 110 -1.90 -0.59 -4.11
C MET A 110 -1.46 -2.07 -4.05
N ARG A 111 -1.93 -2.83 -3.06
CA ARG A 111 -1.64 -4.27 -2.93
C ARG A 111 -2.17 -5.08 -4.12
N ALA A 112 -3.29 -4.66 -4.69
CA ALA A 112 -3.90 -5.31 -5.86
C ALA A 112 -3.36 -4.79 -7.21
N ASP A 113 -2.28 -4.00 -7.23
CA ASP A 113 -1.76 -3.26 -8.40
C ASP A 113 -2.82 -2.39 -9.12
N ASN A 114 -3.87 -1.98 -8.42
CA ASN A 114 -4.90 -1.07 -8.93
C ASN A 114 -4.43 0.39 -8.84
N ARG A 115 -3.31 0.73 -9.50
CA ARG A 115 -2.57 1.99 -9.24
C ARG A 115 -3.35 3.26 -9.56
N ARG A 116 -4.22 3.24 -10.58
CA ARG A 116 -5.16 4.35 -10.86
C ARG A 116 -6.13 4.58 -9.70
N LEU A 117 -6.73 3.51 -9.17
CA LEU A 117 -7.63 3.58 -8.02
C LEU A 117 -6.89 4.08 -6.79
N ALA A 118 -5.68 3.57 -6.54
CA ALA A 118 -4.85 4.03 -5.43
C ALA A 118 -4.57 5.53 -5.52
N LEU A 119 -4.13 6.04 -6.69
CA LEU A 119 -3.85 7.46 -6.88
C LEU A 119 -5.10 8.35 -6.78
N MET A 120 -6.26 7.88 -7.26
CA MET A 120 -7.54 8.57 -7.05
C MET A 120 -7.93 8.60 -5.56
N GLY A 121 -7.72 7.51 -4.83
CA GLY A 121 -7.95 7.46 -3.39
C GLY A 121 -7.01 8.40 -2.63
N VAL A 122 -5.73 8.49 -3.01
CA VAL A 122 -4.78 9.46 -2.43
C VAL A 122 -5.30 10.89 -2.63
N ARG A 123 -5.76 11.23 -3.83
CA ARG A 123 -6.40 12.53 -4.09
C ARG A 123 -7.58 12.77 -3.14
N GLY A 124 -8.45 11.77 -2.97
CA GLY A 124 -9.57 11.84 -2.02
C GLY A 124 -9.13 12.08 -0.57
N VAL A 125 -8.05 11.44 -0.12
CA VAL A 125 -7.47 11.67 1.22
C VAL A 125 -7.00 13.12 1.37
N VAL A 126 -6.35 13.69 0.34
CA VAL A 126 -5.93 15.10 0.36
C VAL A 126 -7.13 16.05 0.32
N ASP A 127 -8.19 15.72 -0.42
CA ASP A 127 -9.43 16.50 -0.43
C ASP A 127 -10.12 16.49 0.95
N LEU A 128 -10.10 15.36 1.67
CA LEU A 128 -10.56 15.29 3.06
C LEU A 128 -9.69 16.14 3.99
N LEU A 129 -8.36 16.08 3.85
CA LEU A 129 -7.44 16.95 4.61
C LEU A 129 -7.78 18.43 4.42
N LEU A 130 -7.96 18.86 3.17
CA LEU A 130 -8.34 20.24 2.87
C LEU A 130 -9.69 20.60 3.45
N SER A 131 -10.65 19.69 3.42
CA SER A 131 -12.00 19.92 3.95
C SER A 131 -12.04 19.97 5.48
N ASP A 132 -11.14 19.25 6.16
CA ASP A 132 -11.00 19.28 7.63
C ASP A 132 -10.31 20.56 8.11
N LYS A 133 -9.25 21.00 7.42
CA LYS A 133 -8.41 22.12 7.87
C LYS A 133 -8.80 23.48 7.31
N VAL A 134 -9.35 23.53 6.10
CA VAL A 134 -9.68 24.78 5.42
C VAL A 134 -11.18 24.81 5.13
N ALA A 135 -11.91 25.57 5.97
CA ALA A 135 -13.32 25.79 5.75
C ALA A 135 -13.58 26.70 4.52
N GLY A 136 -14.64 26.39 3.78
CA GLY A 136 -15.21 27.27 2.76
C GLY A 136 -15.13 26.77 1.32
N SER A 137 -15.72 27.58 0.43
CA SER A 137 -15.75 27.35 -1.01
C SER A 137 -14.53 27.96 -1.71
N GLY A 138 -14.15 27.37 -2.84
CA GLY A 138 -13.02 27.78 -3.64
C GLY A 138 -12.44 26.63 -4.46
N GLY A 139 -11.72 26.97 -5.52
CA GLY A 139 -10.98 25.97 -6.30
C GLY A 139 -9.90 25.29 -5.47
N PHE A 140 -9.44 24.14 -5.94
CA PHE A 140 -8.43 23.31 -5.28
C PHE A 140 -7.19 24.12 -4.84
N LYS A 141 -6.58 24.87 -5.78
CA LYS A 141 -5.39 25.69 -5.52
C LYS A 141 -5.60 26.71 -4.39
N ALA A 142 -6.73 27.39 -4.38
CA ALA A 142 -7.04 28.39 -3.35
C ALA A 142 -7.24 27.78 -1.95
N ARG A 143 -7.60 26.49 -1.85
CA ARG A 143 -7.65 25.77 -0.57
C ARG A 143 -6.25 25.33 -0.14
N LEU A 144 -5.40 24.91 -1.08
CA LEU A 144 -4.01 24.54 -0.81
C LEU A 144 -3.17 25.75 -0.36
N ASP A 145 -3.30 26.89 -1.04
CA ASP A 145 -2.62 28.13 -0.68
C ASP A 145 -3.04 28.60 0.74
N ARG A 146 -4.31 28.38 1.11
CA ARG A 146 -4.79 28.64 2.48
C ARG A 146 -4.21 27.66 3.50
N LEU A 147 -4.19 26.37 3.18
CA LEU A 147 -3.59 25.34 4.05
C LEU A 147 -2.12 25.67 4.36
N GLU A 148 -1.38 26.18 3.37
CA GLU A 148 -0.02 26.68 3.53
C GLU A 148 0.01 27.98 4.35
N GLY A 149 -0.81 28.98 4.00
CA GLY A 149 -0.86 30.28 4.67
C GLY A 149 -1.23 30.20 6.16
N ASP A 150 -2.07 29.23 6.53
CA ASP A 150 -2.46 28.95 7.91
C ASP A 150 -1.37 28.17 8.69
N GLY A 151 -0.26 27.81 8.03
CA GLY A 151 0.89 27.15 8.63
C GLY A 151 0.69 25.65 8.90
N HIS A 152 -0.34 25.03 8.32
CA HIS A 152 -0.56 23.59 8.46
C HIS A 152 0.47 22.76 7.68
N ILE A 153 1.01 23.30 6.59
CA ILE A 153 2.05 22.70 5.77
C ILE A 153 3.13 23.73 5.39
N SER A 154 4.32 23.26 5.03
CA SER A 154 5.36 24.10 4.46
C SER A 154 5.09 24.41 2.98
N HIS A 155 5.74 25.46 2.45
CA HIS A 155 5.71 25.78 1.02
C HIS A 155 6.17 24.60 0.14
N ALA A 156 7.22 23.90 0.57
CA ALA A 156 7.71 22.72 -0.13
C ALA A 156 6.63 21.62 -0.20
N ASN A 157 5.92 21.36 0.90
CA ASN A 157 4.80 20.42 0.91
C ASN A 157 3.66 20.88 0.00
N GLY A 158 3.38 22.19 -0.07
CA GLY A 158 2.37 22.77 -0.96
C GLY A 158 2.66 22.48 -2.44
N LEU A 159 3.87 22.77 -2.92
CA LEU A 159 4.28 22.51 -4.30
C LEU A 159 4.11 21.04 -4.68
N VAL A 160 4.49 20.14 -3.77
CA VAL A 160 4.46 18.71 -4.03
C VAL A 160 3.02 18.17 -3.98
N LEU A 161 2.22 18.59 -3.00
CA LEU A 161 0.79 18.23 -2.95
C LEU A 161 0.07 18.68 -4.22
N ASN A 162 0.36 19.88 -4.74
CA ASN A 162 -0.22 20.33 -6.01
C ASN A 162 0.07 19.34 -7.16
N ALA A 163 1.29 18.80 -7.25
CA ALA A 163 1.63 17.76 -8.23
C ALA A 163 0.86 16.45 -7.99
N VAL A 164 0.71 16.02 -6.73
CA VAL A 164 -0.09 14.83 -6.36
C VAL A 164 -1.53 14.97 -6.84
N LEU A 165 -2.14 16.15 -6.66
CA LEU A 165 -3.53 16.38 -7.02
C LEU A 165 -3.73 16.46 -8.54
N GLU A 166 -2.79 17.06 -9.27
CA GLU A 166 -2.79 17.01 -10.73
C GLU A 166 -2.62 15.58 -11.27
N ALA A 167 -1.77 14.77 -10.64
CA ALA A 167 -1.61 13.36 -11.00
C ALA A 167 -2.91 12.57 -10.72
N GLY A 168 -3.55 12.80 -9.57
CA GLY A 168 -4.85 12.20 -9.25
C GLY A 168 -5.97 12.65 -10.19
N HIS A 169 -5.98 13.93 -10.59
CA HIS A 169 -6.91 14.44 -11.59
C HIS A 169 -6.66 13.81 -12.96
N ALA A 170 -5.39 13.66 -13.37
CA ALA A 170 -5.02 12.96 -14.59
C ALA A 170 -5.41 11.48 -14.57
N ALA A 171 -5.27 10.80 -13.42
CA ALA A 171 -5.67 9.40 -13.29
C ALA A 171 -7.19 9.22 -13.40
N ALA A 172 -7.96 10.14 -12.81
CA ALA A 172 -9.42 10.10 -12.83
C ALA A 172 -10.03 10.44 -14.20
N HIS A 173 -9.46 11.42 -14.92
CA HIS A 173 -10.12 12.00 -16.10
C HIS A 173 -9.31 11.92 -17.40
N ARG A 174 -7.99 11.73 -17.32
CA ARG A 174 -7.09 11.76 -18.48
C ARG A 174 -6.42 10.41 -18.78
N GLY A 175 -6.81 9.34 -18.08
CA GLY A 175 -6.27 8.00 -18.28
C GLY A 175 -4.82 7.80 -17.83
N TYR A 176 -4.25 8.72 -17.06
CA TYR A 176 -2.89 8.58 -16.54
C TYR A 176 -2.78 7.35 -15.64
N GLN A 177 -1.74 6.53 -15.86
CA GLN A 177 -1.40 5.38 -15.03
C GLN A 177 -0.04 5.67 -14.38
N PRO A 178 0.03 5.84 -13.05
CA PRO A 178 1.32 6.05 -12.39
C PRO A 178 2.15 4.76 -12.41
N SER A 179 3.47 4.90 -12.41
CA SER A 179 4.35 3.77 -12.12
C SER A 179 4.26 3.39 -10.63
N VAL A 180 4.76 2.20 -10.26
CA VAL A 180 4.85 1.80 -8.84
C VAL A 180 5.72 2.77 -8.05
N ALA A 181 6.79 3.28 -8.67
CA ALA A 181 7.69 4.26 -8.06
C ALA A 181 6.99 5.60 -7.84
N ASP A 182 6.25 6.11 -8.83
CA ASP A 182 5.50 7.37 -8.71
C ASP A 182 4.46 7.28 -7.60
N LEU A 183 3.70 6.18 -7.54
CA LEU A 183 2.69 5.97 -6.51
C LEU A 183 3.33 5.87 -5.11
N GLY A 184 4.49 5.23 -5.01
CA GLY A 184 5.28 5.16 -3.78
C GLY A 184 5.69 6.55 -3.29
N LEU A 185 6.24 7.38 -4.18
CA LEU A 185 6.63 8.76 -3.88
C LEU A 185 5.43 9.59 -3.41
N VAL A 186 4.31 9.52 -4.15
CA VAL A 186 3.06 10.22 -3.80
C VAL A 186 2.60 9.85 -2.39
N LEU A 187 2.66 8.58 -2.02
CA LEU A 187 2.32 8.12 -0.68
C LEU A 187 3.29 8.63 0.38
N ASP A 188 4.61 8.62 0.14
CA ASP A 188 5.60 9.19 1.08
C ASP A 188 5.27 10.65 1.44
N ILE A 189 4.89 11.44 0.44
CA ILE A 189 4.54 12.86 0.61
C ILE A 189 3.25 13.00 1.43
N VAL A 190 2.18 12.32 1.02
CA VAL A 190 0.87 12.46 1.66
C VAL A 190 0.91 11.91 3.09
N GLU A 191 1.60 10.81 3.32
CA GLU A 191 1.85 10.28 4.65
C GLU A 191 2.59 11.27 5.54
N ASN A 192 3.65 11.91 5.04
CA ASN A 192 4.38 12.92 5.79
C ASN A 192 3.48 14.09 6.18
N VAL A 193 2.67 14.60 5.24
CA VAL A 193 1.74 15.70 5.49
C VAL A 193 0.69 15.30 6.53
N LEU A 194 0.05 14.15 6.37
CA LEU A 194 -0.97 13.67 7.32
C LEU A 194 -0.38 13.46 8.71
N GLN A 195 0.79 12.84 8.82
CA GLN A 195 1.45 12.62 10.10
C GLN A 195 1.81 13.96 10.76
N SER A 196 2.35 14.91 10.00
CA SER A 196 2.69 16.25 10.51
C SER A 196 1.46 16.97 11.05
N VAL A 197 0.37 16.98 10.27
CA VAL A 197 -0.85 17.74 10.57
C VAL A 197 -1.65 17.13 11.73
N TYR A 198 -1.77 15.79 11.79
CA TYR A 198 -2.68 15.12 12.75
C TYR A 198 -1.98 14.47 13.95
N VAL A 199 -0.68 14.17 13.85
CA VAL A 199 0.01 13.32 14.84
C VAL A 199 1.10 14.12 15.56
N LEU A 200 2.07 14.67 14.83
CA LEU A 200 3.29 15.23 15.41
C LEU A 200 3.06 16.50 16.23
N GLY A 201 2.08 17.33 15.87
CA GLY A 201 1.75 18.53 16.65
C GLY A 201 1.34 18.21 18.10
N ALA A 202 0.53 17.17 18.29
CA ALA A 202 0.12 16.71 19.61
C ALA A 202 1.30 16.10 20.40
N ASP A 203 2.10 15.26 19.73
CA ASP A 203 3.23 14.56 20.34
C ASP A 203 4.33 15.55 20.78
N GLY A 204 4.59 16.57 19.97
CA GLY A 204 5.54 17.65 20.29
C GLY A 204 5.12 18.45 21.53
N ALA A 205 3.82 18.75 21.68
CA ALA A 205 3.30 19.44 22.84
C ALA A 205 3.41 18.60 24.14
N VAL A 206 3.21 17.28 24.04
CA VAL A 206 3.43 16.34 25.16
C VAL A 206 4.90 16.29 25.53
N LEU A 207 5.78 16.12 24.54
CA LEU A 207 7.23 16.06 24.75
C LEU A 207 7.75 17.35 25.41
N GLY A 208 7.33 18.52 24.93
CA GLY A 208 7.75 19.81 25.48
C GLY A 208 7.42 19.97 26.98
N LYS A 209 6.33 19.36 27.46
CA LYS A 209 5.98 19.35 28.89
C LYS A 209 6.83 18.38 29.72
N ALA A 210 7.35 17.33 29.10
CA ALA A 210 8.17 16.31 29.75
C ALA A 210 9.65 16.72 29.85
N VAL A 211 10.12 17.64 29.00
CA VAL A 211 11.50 18.13 29.03
C VAL A 211 11.74 18.96 30.30
N PRO A 212 12.71 18.59 31.16
CA PRO A 212 13.06 19.38 32.34
C PRO A 212 13.45 20.81 31.97
N ARG A 213 13.13 21.78 32.84
CA ARG A 213 13.59 23.16 32.65
C ARG A 213 15.12 23.20 32.64
N ARG A 214 15.70 24.05 31.80
CA ARG A 214 17.13 24.35 31.87
C ARG A 214 17.44 24.88 33.27
N VAL A 215 18.45 24.30 33.89
CA VAL A 215 19.05 24.86 35.10
C VAL A 215 19.90 26.04 34.62
N GLU A 216 19.54 27.25 35.05
CA GLU A 216 20.38 28.45 34.88
C GLU A 216 21.50 28.48 35.92
#